data_AF-A0A950UBB0-F1
#
_entry.id   AF-A0A950UBB0-F1
#
_cell.length_a   1.000
_cell.length_b   1.000
_cell.length_c   1.000
_cell.angle_alpha   90.00
_cell.angle_beta   90.00
_cell.angle_gamma   90.00
#
_symmetry.space_group_name_H-M   'P 1'
#
loop_
_entity.id
_entity.type
_entity.pdbx_description
1 polymer ?
#
loop_
_entity_poly.entity_id
_entity_poly.type
_entity_poly.pdbx_seq_one_letter_code
_entity_poly.pdbx_strand_id
1 'polypeptide(L)'
;MSELEIQQCLRCSAAWFPDRLRCPGCGARKWQRVPAGEGTVEQDTWVHRPPAPDGAPVRLGSIRLDAGPIVIARLQEDVGTGRRVRLDSGADGVVRAR
;
A
#
# COMPACT_ATOMS: atom_id res chain seq x y z
N MET A 1 11.64 2.77 -9.22
CA MET A 1 10.38 2.81 -8.44
C MET A 1 9.26 3.03 -9.44
N SER A 2 8.21 2.22 -9.37
CA SER A 2 7.00 2.38 -10.18
C SER A 2 5.81 2.55 -9.27
N GLU A 3 4.76 3.22 -9.74
CA GLU A 3 3.51 3.33 -9.00
C GLU A 3 3.01 1.93 -8.60
N LEU A 4 2.52 1.81 -7.37
CA LEU A 4 1.99 0.55 -6.85
C LEU A 4 0.76 0.15 -7.66
N GLU A 5 0.70 -1.09 -8.11
CA GLU A 5 -0.51 -1.65 -8.69
C GLU A 5 -1.27 -2.50 -7.66
N ILE A 6 -2.60 -2.42 -7.70
CA ILE A 6 -3.50 -3.21 -6.86
C ILE A 6 -4.42 -4.08 -7.73
N GLN A 7 -4.99 -5.12 -7.15
CA GLN A 7 -5.97 -5.95 -7.85
C GLN A 7 -7.36 -5.34 -7.78
N GLN A 8 -8.03 -5.26 -8.93
CA GLN A 8 -9.44 -4.92 -9.00
C GLN A 8 -10.25 -6.08 -9.56
N CYS A 9 -11.33 -6.43 -8.86
CA CYS A 9 -12.21 -7.51 -9.30
C CYS A 9 -13.02 -7.08 -10.54
N LEU A 10 -12.89 -7.82 -11.64
CA LEU A 10 -13.63 -7.54 -12.89
C LEU A 10 -15.15 -7.78 -12.78
N ARG A 11 -15.63 -8.39 -11.69
CA ARG A 11 -17.06 -8.66 -11.48
C ARG A 11 -17.76 -7.61 -10.61
N CYS A 12 -17.13 -7.14 -9.55
CA CYS A 12 -17.75 -6.25 -8.56
C CYS A 12 -16.97 -4.96 -8.32
N SER A 13 -15.88 -4.74 -9.07
CA SER A 13 -15.02 -3.56 -9.01
C SER A 13 -14.32 -3.29 -7.67
N ALA A 14 -14.53 -4.12 -6.65
CA ALA A 14 -13.81 -4.03 -5.38
C ALA A 14 -12.30 -4.19 -5.62
N ALA A 15 -11.53 -3.24 -5.08
CA ALA A 15 -10.08 -3.28 -5.10
C ALA A 15 -9.51 -3.99 -3.87
N TRP A 16 -8.38 -4.66 -4.03
CA TRP A 16 -7.73 -5.45 -3.00
C TRP A 16 -6.22 -5.33 -3.09
N PHE A 17 -5.60 -5.26 -1.93
CA PHE A 17 -4.17 -5.41 -1.73
C PHE A 17 -3.93 -6.13 -0.39
N PRO A 18 -2.97 -7.05 -0.30
CA PRO A 18 -2.23 -7.68 -1.40
C PRO A 18 -3.13 -8.52 -2.32
N ASP A 19 -2.54 -9.05 -3.40
CA ASP A 19 -3.20 -9.92 -4.38
C ASP A 19 -3.95 -11.09 -3.71
N ARG A 20 -5.12 -11.42 -4.26
CA ARG A 20 -6.02 -12.47 -3.77
C ARG A 20 -6.31 -13.50 -4.86
N LEU A 21 -6.44 -14.76 -4.45
CA LEU A 21 -6.84 -15.85 -5.35
C LEU A 21 -8.32 -15.78 -5.76
N ARG A 22 -9.19 -15.28 -4.87
CA ARG A 22 -10.63 -15.08 -5.06
C ARG A 22 -11.05 -13.76 -4.42
N CYS A 23 -12.00 -13.07 -5.05
CA CYS A 23 -12.51 -11.81 -4.55
C CYS A 23 -13.24 -12.02 -3.21
N PRO A 24 -12.80 -11.41 -2.10
CA PRO A 24 -13.51 -11.51 -0.82
C PRO A 24 -14.94 -10.96 -0.88
N GLY A 25 -15.19 -9.96 -1.73
CA GLY A 25 -16.53 -9.37 -1.87
C GLY A 25 -17.54 -10.24 -2.62
N CYS A 26 -17.13 -11.03 -3.61
CA CYS A 26 -18.08 -11.74 -4.48
C CYS A 26 -17.67 -13.15 -4.96
N GLY A 27 -16.52 -13.66 -4.53
CA GLY A 27 -16.02 -15.01 -4.83
C GLY A 27 -15.42 -15.23 -6.23
N ALA A 28 -15.51 -14.24 -7.12
CA ALA A 28 -14.97 -14.33 -8.48
C ALA A 28 -13.44 -14.45 -8.52
N ARG A 29 -12.91 -14.99 -9.63
CA ARG A 29 -11.47 -15.19 -9.88
C ARG A 29 -10.93 -14.34 -11.04
N LYS A 30 -11.73 -13.41 -11.56
CA LYS A 30 -11.37 -12.53 -12.67
C LYS A 30 -10.88 -11.21 -12.11
N TRP A 31 -9.65 -10.87 -12.45
CA TRP A 31 -8.90 -9.75 -11.89
C TRP A 31 -8.29 -8.91 -13.01
N GLN A 32 -8.13 -7.62 -12.76
CA GLN A 32 -7.22 -6.74 -13.50
C GLN A 32 -6.29 -6.04 -12.52
N ARG A 33 -5.11 -5.59 -13.01
CA ARG A 33 -4.25 -4.69 -12.26
C ARG A 33 -4.59 -3.26 -12.63
N VAL A 34 -4.64 -2.39 -11.62
CA VAL A 34 -4.85 -0.95 -11.78
C VAL A 34 -3.86 -0.20 -10.90
N PRO A 35 -3.47 1.03 -11.25
CA PRO A 35 -2.72 1.89 -10.34
C PRO A 35 -3.45 2.07 -9.01
N ALA A 36 -2.70 2.08 -7.91
CA ALA A 36 -3.23 2.29 -6.57
C ALA A 36 -3.85 3.69 -6.41
N GLY A 37 -3.33 4.67 -7.14
CA GLY A 37 -3.71 6.07 -7.00
C GLY A 37 -3.23 6.66 -5.67
N GLU A 38 -4.08 7.49 -5.07
CA GLU A 38 -3.78 8.19 -3.83
C GLU A 38 -4.46 7.54 -2.62
N GLY A 39 -3.92 7.87 -1.45
CA GLY A 39 -4.51 7.53 -0.17
C GLY A 39 -4.16 8.52 0.92
N THR A 40 -4.69 8.26 2.11
CA THR A 40 -4.42 9.05 3.31
C THR A 40 -3.71 8.19 4.35
N VAL A 41 -2.67 8.72 4.98
CA VAL A 41 -2.02 8.07 6.13
C VAL A 41 -3.00 8.13 7.32
N GLU A 42 -3.60 7.00 7.69
CA GLU A 42 -4.51 6.90 8.84
C GLU A 42 -3.75 6.86 10.16
N GLN A 43 -2.64 6.11 10.21
CA GLN A 43 -1.79 5.96 11.38
C GLN A 43 -0.32 5.77 10.96
N ASP A 44 0.61 6.09 11.85
CA ASP A 44 2.03 5.83 11.65
C ASP A 44 2.76 5.41 12.93
N THR A 45 3.85 4.67 12.77
CA THR A 45 4.66 4.12 13.86
C THR A 45 6.13 4.12 13.49
N TRP A 46 6.99 4.53 14.43
CA TRP A 46 8.43 4.37 14.33
C TRP A 46 8.87 2.97 14.76
N VAL A 47 9.62 2.30 13.89
CA VAL A 47 10.32 1.05 14.18
C VAL A 47 11.79 1.38 14.39
N HIS A 48 12.20 1.50 15.65
CA HIS A 48 13.57 1.89 16.01
C HIS A 48 14.64 0.81 15.77
N ARG A 49 14.24 -0.45 15.65
CA ARG A 49 15.15 -1.60 15.43
C ARG A 49 14.57 -2.53 14.35
N PRO A 50 14.59 -2.13 13.06
CA PRO A 50 14.10 -2.98 11.99
C PRO A 50 15.13 -4.07 11.63
N PRO A 51 14.69 -5.20 11.05
CA PRO A 51 15.58 -6.24 10.55
C PRO A 51 16.22 -5.87 9.19
N ALA A 52 16.61 -4.61 9.02
CA ALA A 52 17.26 -4.10 7.81
C ALA A 52 18.79 -4.14 7.94
N PRO A 53 19.56 -4.26 6.84
CA PRO A 53 21.02 -4.37 6.91
C PRO A 53 21.72 -3.20 7.60
N ASP A 54 21.18 -1.98 7.47
CA ASP A 54 21.71 -0.76 8.09
C ASP A 54 21.18 -0.53 9.51
N GLY A 55 20.15 -1.28 9.93
CA GLY A 55 19.49 -1.14 11.23
C GLY A 55 18.86 0.24 11.48
N ALA A 56 18.77 1.10 10.47
CA ALA A 56 18.32 2.47 10.64
C ALA A 56 16.82 2.50 10.99
N PRO A 57 16.36 3.34 11.94
CA PRO A 57 14.95 3.47 12.25
C PRO A 57 14.11 3.77 11.01
N VAL A 58 12.94 3.14 10.90
CA VAL A 58 12.02 3.36 9.78
C VAL A 58 10.65 3.75 10.31
N ARG A 59 9.96 4.63 9.59
CA ARG A 59 8.57 4.96 9.87
C ARG A 59 7.67 4.16 8.95
N LEU A 60 6.71 3.44 9.51
CA LEU A 60 5.68 2.72 8.78
C LEU A 60 4.35 3.46 8.93
N GLY A 61 3.51 3.43 7.90
CA GLY A 61 2.15 3.95 7.97
C GLY A 61 1.13 2.95 7.45
N SER A 62 -0.11 3.09 7.93
CA SER A 62 -1.30 2.52 7.30
C SER A 62 -1.91 3.56 6.36
N ILE A 63 -1.90 3.27 5.07
CA ILE A 63 -2.41 4.17 4.03
C ILE A 63 -3.75 3.64 3.55
N ARG A 64 -4.82 4.36 3.85
CA ARG A 64 -6.13 4.13 3.24
C ARG A 64 -6.12 4.68 1.83
N LEU A 65 -6.06 3.80 0.84
CA LEU A 65 -6.25 4.20 -0.56
C LEU A 65 -7.69 4.63 -0.79
N ASP A 66 -7.90 5.61 -1.67
CA ASP A 66 -9.24 6.01 -2.10
C ASP A 66 -10.00 4.86 -2.79
N ALA A 67 -9.25 3.94 -3.39
CA ALA A 67 -9.77 2.71 -3.96
C ALA A 67 -10.31 1.71 -2.92
N GLY A 68 -10.05 1.93 -1.62
CA GLY A 68 -10.59 1.15 -0.50
C GLY A 68 -9.56 0.42 0.39
N PRO A 69 -8.58 -0.32 -0.16
CA PRO A 69 -7.62 -1.09 0.64
C PRO A 69 -6.77 -0.22 1.58
N ILE A 70 -6.34 -0.82 2.70
CA ILE A 70 -5.24 -0.28 3.50
C ILE A 70 -3.95 -0.95 3.05
N VAL A 71 -2.92 -0.15 2.77
CA VAL A 71 -1.57 -0.62 2.47
C VAL A 71 -0.63 -0.21 3.58
N ILE A 72 0.18 -1.13 4.06
CA ILE A 72 1.30 -0.82 4.95
C ILE A 72 2.50 -0.44 4.10
N ALA A 73 3.01 0.78 4.28
CA ALA A 73 4.15 1.28 3.51
C ALA A 73 5.16 1.98 4.42
N ARG A 74 6.42 2.05 3.97
CA ARG A 74 7.43 2.91 4.58
C ARG A 74 7.14 4.36 4.20
N LEU A 75 7.07 5.25 5.17
CA LEU A 75 6.87 6.68 4.94
C LEU A 75 8.20 7.35 4.59
N GLN A 76 8.21 8.22 3.58
CA GLN A 76 9.34 9.12 3.35
C GLN A 76 9.39 10.23 4.42
N GLU A 77 10.50 10.96 4.46
CA GLU A 77 10.64 12.12 5.33
C GLU A 77 9.49 13.12 5.06
N ASP A 78 9.01 13.77 6.12
CA ASP A 78 7.86 14.70 6.12
C ASP A 78 6.46 14.11 5.84
N VAL A 79 6.35 12.80 5.60
CA VAL A 79 5.07 12.11 5.50
C VAL A 79 4.63 11.60 6.89
N GLY A 80 3.39 11.88 7.27
CA GLY A 80 2.79 11.44 8.54
C GLY A 80 1.27 11.41 8.50
N THR A 81 0.67 11.02 9.62
CA THR A 81 -0.78 10.91 9.79
C THR A 81 -1.55 12.12 9.25
N GLY A 82 -2.64 11.87 8.51
CA GLY A 82 -3.48 12.87 7.86
C GLY A 82 -2.98 13.35 6.49
N ARG A 83 -1.75 13.01 6.08
CA ARG A 83 -1.24 13.39 4.75
C ARG A 83 -1.81 12.51 3.64
N ARG A 84 -2.03 13.16 2.50
CA ARG A 84 -2.30 12.53 1.21
C ARG A 84 -1.00 12.09 0.57
N VAL A 85 -0.96 10.86 0.09
CA VAL A 85 0.25 10.23 -0.44
C VAL A 85 -0.06 9.36 -1.65
N ARG A 86 0.96 9.11 -2.46
CA ARG A 86 1.00 8.07 -3.49
C ARG A 86 1.92 6.95 -3.04
N LEU A 87 1.67 5.75 -3.54
CA LEU A 87 2.47 4.56 -3.22
C LEU A 87 3.27 4.12 -4.44
N ASP A 88 4.55 3.83 -4.23
CA ASP A 88 5.39 3.17 -5.23
C ASP A 88 5.95 1.86 -4.67
N SER A 89 6.18 0.90 -5.56
CA SER A 89 6.94 -0.33 -5.25
C SER A 89 8.36 -0.26 -5.81
N GLY A 90 9.34 -0.64 -4.98
CA GLY A 90 10.72 -0.88 -5.39
C GLY A 90 10.96 -2.32 -5.84
N ALA A 91 12.09 -2.55 -6.52
CA ALA A 91 12.54 -3.91 -6.90
C ALA A 91 12.90 -4.78 -5.66
N ASP A 92 13.09 -4.14 -4.51
CA ASP A 92 13.29 -4.76 -3.20
C ASP A 92 11.99 -5.23 -2.54
N GLY A 93 10.84 -5.05 -3.20
CA GLY A 93 9.52 -5.42 -2.67
C GLY A 93 8.99 -4.47 -1.59
N VAL A 94 9.73 -3.40 -1.25
CA VAL A 94 9.30 -2.43 -0.25
C VAL A 94 8.39 -1.39 -0.89
N VAL A 95 7.18 -1.28 -0.36
CA VAL A 95 6.22 -0.22 -0.71
C VAL A 95 6.58 1.06 0.05
N ARG A 96 6.65 2.18 -0.66
CA ARG A 96 7.01 3.50 -0.10
C ARG A 96 5.90 4.49 -0.37
N ALA A 97 5.59 5.31 0.62
CA ALA A 97 4.63 6.41 0.52
C ALA A 97 5.37 7.74 0.36
N ARG A 98 4.96 8.53 -0.65
CA ARG A 98 5.48 9.88 -0.95
C ARG A 98 4.34 10.87 -1.20
#